data_AF-M2TF76-F1
#
_entry.id   AF-M2TF76-F1
#
_cell.length_a   1.000
_cell.length_b   1.000
_cell.length_c   1.000
_cell.angle_alpha   90.00
_cell.angle_beta   90.00
_cell.angle_gamma   90.00
#
_symmetry.space_group_name_H-M   'P 1'
#
loop_
_entity.id
_entity.type
_entity.pdbx_description
1 polymer ?
#
loop_
_entity_poly.entity_id
_entity_poly.type
_entity_poly.pdbx_seq_one_letter_code
_entity_poly.pdbx_strand_id
1 'polypeptide(L)'
;MAKDLVLITGAASHVGFATLQKHLEDVEFVLISDLQEPSGLKEAIKGVSGVIHVATPIPLKLDRDAMAYYAALKFIETKKPYFDVIHMLLGYVQGANELYSSAEEMVDTDRCGSNNGVILTAAYVLFLEPENAKGCDNFILAGHSGQNVPWKEFVPIIRERFPDARNDDILISFDVNNSEAAFGKFLGSEEMIQNVVSQYVDLLESQDSMQ
;
A
#
# COMPACT_ATOMS: atom_id res chain seq x y z
N MET A 1 -18.36 25.57 2.67
CA MET A 1 -17.67 24.72 3.67
C MET A 1 -16.19 24.85 3.39
N ALA A 2 -15.34 25.00 4.40
CA ALA A 2 -13.90 24.98 4.17
C ALA A 2 -13.54 23.59 3.59
N LYS A 3 -12.70 23.54 2.56
CA LYS A 3 -12.15 22.27 2.09
C LYS A 3 -11.22 21.74 3.18
N ASP A 4 -11.35 20.47 3.55
CA ASP A 4 -10.42 19.84 4.49
C ASP A 4 -9.02 19.73 3.86
N LEU A 5 -8.00 20.02 4.65
CA LEU A 5 -6.60 19.89 4.23
C LEU A 5 -6.07 18.55 4.74
N VAL A 6 -5.56 17.70 3.84
CA VAL A 6 -5.03 16.37 4.18
C VAL A 6 -3.54 16.30 3.85
N LEU A 7 -2.73 15.87 4.81
CA LEU A 7 -1.30 15.64 4.61
C LEU A 7 -1.05 14.17 4.25
N ILE A 8 -0.37 13.91 3.13
CA ILE A 8 0.04 12.56 2.73
C ILE A 8 1.56 12.43 2.83
N THR A 9 2.07 11.62 3.77
CA THR A 9 3.51 11.31 3.82
C THR A 9 3.83 10.18 2.84
N GLY A 10 5.06 10.14 2.30
CA GLY A 10 5.42 9.10 1.33
C GLY A 10 4.68 9.23 -0.01
N ALA A 11 4.22 10.44 -0.33
CA ALA A 11 3.47 10.78 -1.55
C ALA A 11 4.15 10.35 -2.87
N ALA A 12 5.48 10.23 -2.89
CA ALA A 12 6.23 9.79 -4.06
C ALA A 12 6.36 8.26 -4.20
N SER A 13 5.83 7.49 -3.24
CA SER A 13 5.79 6.02 -3.32
C SER A 13 4.66 5.54 -4.23
N HIS A 14 4.69 4.26 -4.63
CA HIS A 14 3.61 3.62 -5.37
C HIS A 14 2.23 3.87 -4.74
N VAL A 15 2.09 3.60 -3.45
CA VAL A 15 0.84 3.80 -2.69
C VAL A 15 0.49 5.30 -2.56
N GLY A 16 1.48 6.13 -2.23
CA GLY A 16 1.27 7.57 -2.04
C GLY A 16 0.83 8.29 -3.32
N PHE A 17 1.49 8.00 -4.44
CA PHE A 17 1.18 8.61 -5.73
C PHE A 17 -0.18 8.19 -6.23
N ALA A 18 -0.48 6.89 -6.12
CA ALA A 18 -1.77 6.36 -6.50
C ALA A 18 -2.88 7.05 -5.68
N THR A 19 -2.67 7.25 -4.36
CA THR A 19 -3.64 7.96 -3.49
C THR A 19 -3.93 9.39 -3.99
N LEU A 20 -2.93 10.07 -4.55
CA LEU A 20 -3.03 11.45 -5.04
C LEU A 20 -3.66 11.57 -6.44
N GLN A 21 -3.73 10.50 -7.24
CA GLN A 21 -4.13 10.59 -8.65
C GLN A 21 -5.48 11.30 -8.87
N LYS A 22 -6.45 11.13 -7.97
CA LYS A 22 -7.79 11.76 -8.09
C LYS A 22 -7.82 13.24 -7.70
N HIS A 23 -6.73 13.75 -7.12
CA HIS A 23 -6.67 15.08 -6.53
C HIS A 23 -5.48 15.90 -7.07
N LEU A 24 -4.84 15.48 -8.17
CA LEU A 24 -3.63 16.14 -8.68
C LEU A 24 -3.77 17.65 -8.92
N GLU A 25 -4.98 18.14 -9.21
CA GLU A 25 -5.27 19.56 -9.39
C GLU A 25 -5.34 20.36 -8.07
N ASP A 26 -5.54 19.68 -6.93
CA ASP A 26 -5.72 20.26 -5.60
C ASP A 26 -4.53 19.96 -4.65
N VAL A 27 -3.35 19.59 -5.18
CA VAL A 27 -2.18 19.14 -4.38
C VAL A 27 -1.08 20.20 -4.27
N GLU A 28 -0.53 20.34 -3.07
CA GLU A 28 0.72 21.05 -2.79
C GLU A 28 1.79 20.06 -2.32
N PHE A 29 3.02 20.19 -2.83
CA PHE A 29 4.14 19.34 -2.43
C PHE A 29 5.05 20.07 -1.44
N VAL A 30 5.30 19.43 -0.30
CA VAL A 30 6.27 19.87 0.71
C VAL A 30 7.37 18.83 0.84
N LEU A 31 8.62 19.25 0.64
CA LEU A 31 9.78 18.39 0.85
C LEU A 31 10.19 18.41 2.33
N ILE A 32 10.12 17.26 2.98
CA ILE A 32 10.65 17.05 4.33
C ILE A 32 11.89 16.17 4.20
N SER A 33 13.06 16.74 4.48
CA SER A 33 14.36 16.08 4.26
C SER A 33 14.55 14.83 5.12
N ASP A 34 14.04 14.84 6.35
CA ASP A 34 14.02 13.69 7.24
C ASP A 34 12.77 13.72 8.12
N LEU A 35 11.94 12.68 8.00
CA LEU A 35 10.71 12.54 8.77
C LEU A 35 10.97 12.05 10.21
N GLN A 36 12.17 11.53 10.49
CA GLN A 36 12.58 11.09 11.82
C GLN A 36 12.99 12.26 12.72
N GLU A 37 13.32 13.41 12.12
CA GLU A 37 13.60 14.64 12.85
C GLU A 37 12.29 15.19 13.44
N PRO A 38 12.15 15.31 14.79
CA PRO A 38 10.90 15.70 15.42
C PRO A 38 10.33 17.06 14.98
N SER A 39 11.18 17.95 14.46
CA SER A 39 10.79 19.25 13.92
C SER A 39 10.38 19.20 12.44
N GLY A 40 10.70 18.13 11.71
CA GLY A 40 10.52 18.01 10.26
C GLY A 40 9.05 18.09 9.81
N LEU A 41 8.12 17.68 10.67
CA LEU A 41 6.67 17.74 10.42
C LEU A 41 5.99 19.01 10.95
N LYS A 42 6.66 19.78 11.82
CA LYS A 42 5.99 20.80 12.66
C LYS A 42 5.25 21.86 11.85
N GLU A 43 5.83 22.29 10.73
CA GLU A 43 5.21 23.27 9.85
C GLU A 43 4.19 22.62 8.90
N ALA A 44 4.49 21.43 8.40
CA ALA A 44 3.64 20.70 7.45
C ALA A 44 2.28 20.27 8.03
N ILE A 45 2.16 20.10 9.35
CA ILE A 45 0.89 19.70 9.99
C ILE A 45 -0.04 20.86 10.33
N LYS A 46 0.41 22.12 10.22
CA LYS A 46 -0.41 23.26 10.67
C LYS A 46 -1.63 23.43 9.77
N GLY A 47 -2.81 23.40 10.38
CA GLY A 47 -4.08 23.57 9.65
C GLY A 47 -4.54 22.33 8.90
N VAL A 48 -3.82 21.21 9.01
CA VAL A 48 -4.20 19.93 8.43
C VAL A 48 -5.33 19.31 9.27
N SER A 49 -6.42 18.91 8.60
CA SER A 49 -7.58 18.22 9.18
C SER A 49 -7.33 16.72 9.38
N GLY A 50 -6.46 16.10 8.57
CA GLY A 50 -6.15 14.67 8.63
C GLY A 50 -4.82 14.30 8.00
N VAL A 51 -4.24 13.16 8.42
CA VAL A 51 -2.94 12.69 7.91
C VAL A 51 -3.08 11.27 7.37
N ILE A 52 -2.67 11.05 6.12
CA ILE A 52 -2.43 9.72 5.54
C ILE A 52 -0.93 9.45 5.66
N HIS A 53 -0.55 8.52 6.53
CA HIS A 53 0.85 8.19 6.72
C HIS A 53 1.23 6.94 5.92
N VAL A 54 1.95 7.11 4.81
CA VAL A 54 2.45 6.01 3.96
C VAL A 54 3.96 5.84 4.08
N ALA A 55 4.68 6.90 4.47
CA ALA A 55 6.14 6.87 4.58
C ALA A 55 6.60 5.79 5.57
N THR A 56 7.45 4.88 5.10
CA THR A 56 8.13 3.88 5.93
C THR A 56 9.61 3.78 5.51
N PRO A 57 10.57 3.65 6.45
CA PRO A 57 11.96 3.40 6.09
C PRO A 57 12.09 1.98 5.51
N ILE A 58 12.30 1.88 4.19
CA ILE A 58 12.46 0.59 3.49
C ILE A 58 13.90 0.10 3.68
N PRO A 59 14.14 -0.74 4.70
CA PRO A 59 14.71 -2.07 4.46
C PRO A 59 13.92 -3.17 5.19
N LEU A 60 13.48 -4.16 4.39
CA LEU A 60 12.66 -5.33 4.75
C LEU A 60 13.13 -6.05 6.03
N LYS A 61 12.46 -5.77 7.15
CA LYS A 61 12.32 -6.73 8.26
C LYS A 61 10.87 -6.68 8.74
N LEU A 62 10.15 -7.79 8.52
CA LEU A 62 8.75 -8.00 8.90
C LEU A 62 8.45 -7.57 10.35
N ASP A 63 9.45 -7.69 11.23
CA ASP A 63 9.36 -7.29 12.64
C ASP A 63 9.06 -5.79 12.84
N ARG A 64 9.47 -4.90 11.92
CA ARG A 64 9.35 -3.45 12.12
C ARG A 64 7.92 -2.95 11.97
N ASP A 65 7.17 -3.42 10.98
CA ASP A 65 5.79 -2.98 10.74
C ASP A 65 4.86 -3.47 11.85
N ALA A 66 5.04 -4.71 12.30
CA ALA A 66 4.35 -5.25 13.46
C ALA A 66 4.65 -4.43 14.73
N MET A 67 5.92 -4.05 14.95
CA MET A 67 6.31 -3.23 16.10
C MET A 67 5.77 -1.81 16.02
N ALA A 68 5.72 -1.20 14.83
CA ALA A 68 5.11 0.11 14.62
C ALA A 68 3.60 0.07 14.93
N TYR A 69 2.91 -0.98 14.46
CA TYR A 69 1.51 -1.22 14.78
C TYR A 69 1.27 -1.35 16.29
N TYR A 70 2.02 -2.21 16.98
CA TYR A 70 1.91 -2.35 18.44
C TYR A 70 2.27 -1.06 19.20
N ALA A 71 3.24 -0.28 18.71
CA ALA A 71 3.57 1.02 19.29
C ALA A 71 2.41 2.01 19.14
N ALA A 72 1.71 2.01 18.01
CA ALA A 72 0.54 2.84 17.79
C ALA A 72 -0.64 2.42 18.68
N LEU A 73 -0.92 1.12 18.82
CA LEU A 73 -1.92 0.62 19.78
C LEU A 73 -1.63 1.08 21.21
N LYS A 74 -0.37 0.95 21.64
CA LYS A 74 0.06 1.43 22.96
C LYS A 74 -0.08 2.95 23.09
N PHE A 75 0.20 3.71 22.04
CA PHE A 75 0.00 5.16 22.03
C PHE A 75 -1.48 5.51 22.23
N ILE A 76 -2.39 4.88 21.49
CA ILE A 76 -3.84 5.09 21.62
C ILE A 76 -4.29 4.80 23.06
N GLU A 77 -3.91 3.65 23.60
CA GLU A 77 -4.28 3.22 24.95
C GLU A 77 -3.77 4.19 26.03
N THR A 78 -2.51 4.61 25.91
CA THR A 78 -1.84 5.39 26.97
C THR A 78 -2.04 6.89 26.85
N LYS A 79 -2.16 7.43 25.64
CA LYS A 79 -2.27 8.88 25.39
C LYS A 79 -3.69 9.34 25.16
N LYS A 80 -4.60 8.44 24.76
CA LYS A 80 -6.02 8.72 24.50
C LYS A 80 -6.16 9.99 23.64
N PRO A 81 -5.61 9.98 22.40
CA PRO A 81 -5.64 11.14 21.54
C PRO A 81 -7.09 11.60 21.32
N TYR A 82 -7.28 12.90 21.12
CA TYR A 82 -8.59 13.48 20.80
C TYR A 82 -9.01 13.24 19.34
N PHE A 83 -8.12 12.64 18.54
CA PHE A 83 -8.31 12.30 17.14
C PHE A 83 -8.32 10.79 16.96
N ASP A 84 -8.96 10.33 15.89
CA ASP A 84 -8.99 8.92 15.52
C ASP A 84 -7.67 8.49 14.87
N VAL A 85 -7.25 7.25 15.14
CA VAL A 85 -6.09 6.61 14.51
C VAL A 85 -6.55 5.35 13.81
N ILE A 86 -6.69 5.40 12.49
CA ILE A 86 -7.16 4.25 11.69
C ILE A 86 -5.94 3.47 11.18
N HIS A 87 -5.98 2.15 11.31
CA HIS A 87 -4.93 1.27 10.80
C HIS A 87 -5.36 0.60 9.50
N MET A 88 -4.53 0.73 8.47
CA MET A 88 -4.64 -0.03 7.23
C MET A 88 -3.48 -1.02 7.16
N LEU A 89 -3.79 -2.28 7.38
CA LEU A 89 -2.86 -3.39 7.32
C LEU A 89 -2.90 -3.94 5.89
N LEU A 90 -1.88 -3.58 5.13
CA LEU A 90 -1.76 -4.00 3.75
C LEU A 90 -1.35 -5.46 3.70
N GLY A 91 -2.03 -6.22 2.84
CA GLY A 91 -1.43 -7.38 2.24
C GLY A 91 -0.33 -6.97 1.26
N TYR A 92 -0.01 -7.86 0.34
CA TYR A 92 0.88 -7.51 -0.75
C TYR A 92 0.26 -6.42 -1.63
N VAL A 93 1.11 -5.50 -2.11
CA VAL A 93 0.74 -4.37 -2.98
C VAL A 93 1.53 -4.47 -4.28
N GLN A 94 0.82 -4.44 -5.38
CA GLN A 94 1.30 -4.43 -6.75
C GLN A 94 0.35 -3.54 -7.56
N GLY A 95 0.73 -3.03 -8.72
CA GLY A 95 -0.20 -2.32 -9.60
C GLY A 95 0.48 -1.38 -10.58
N ALA A 96 -0.30 -0.58 -11.29
CA ALA A 96 0.26 0.45 -12.15
C ALA A 96 0.97 1.53 -11.31
N ASN A 97 2.06 2.11 -11.82
CA ASN A 97 2.95 3.07 -11.14
C ASN A 97 3.85 2.44 -10.08
N GLU A 98 4.24 1.17 -10.25
CA GLU A 98 5.44 0.68 -9.57
C GLU A 98 6.65 1.53 -9.93
N LEU A 99 7.67 1.57 -9.05
CA LEU A 99 8.86 2.41 -9.21
C LEU A 99 9.79 1.98 -10.37
N TYR A 100 9.30 1.16 -11.31
CA TYR A 100 10.04 0.74 -12.49
C TYR A 100 10.08 1.88 -13.51
N SER A 101 11.29 2.21 -13.95
CA SER A 101 11.56 3.19 -15.00
C SER A 101 11.78 2.55 -16.37
N SER A 102 11.78 1.22 -16.44
CA SER A 102 11.99 0.45 -17.67
C SER A 102 11.33 -0.93 -17.60
N ALA A 103 11.06 -1.52 -18.77
CA ALA A 103 10.60 -2.90 -18.89
C ALA A 103 11.61 -3.91 -18.31
N GLU A 104 12.91 -3.64 -18.43
CA GLU A 104 13.99 -4.46 -17.89
C GLU A 104 13.96 -4.50 -16.35
N GLU A 105 13.79 -3.35 -15.69
CA GLU A 105 13.66 -3.28 -14.22
C GLU A 105 12.43 -4.03 -13.72
N MET A 106 11.37 -4.09 -14.52
CA MET A 106 10.13 -4.76 -14.15
C MET A 106 10.23 -6.30 -14.19
N VAL A 107 11.14 -6.84 -15.00
CA VAL A 107 11.41 -8.29 -15.09
C VAL A 107 12.64 -8.72 -14.28
N ASP A 108 13.37 -7.77 -13.70
CA ASP A 108 14.48 -8.02 -12.78
C ASP A 108 13.93 -8.62 -11.48
N THR A 109 14.16 -9.92 -11.28
CA THR A 109 13.66 -10.65 -10.11
C THR A 109 14.23 -10.15 -8.78
N ASP A 110 15.34 -9.42 -8.79
CA ASP A 110 15.94 -8.80 -7.60
C ASP A 110 15.33 -7.42 -7.29
N ARG A 111 14.61 -6.82 -8.25
CA ARG A 111 13.89 -5.54 -8.12
C ARG A 111 12.37 -5.68 -8.20
N CYS A 112 11.87 -6.82 -8.65
CA CYS A 112 10.46 -7.18 -8.58
C CYS A 112 10.01 -7.04 -7.12
N GLY A 113 9.24 -6.00 -6.84
CA GLY A 113 8.51 -5.86 -5.60
C GLY A 113 7.86 -7.18 -5.22
N SER A 114 8.09 -7.59 -3.98
CA SER A 114 7.67 -8.89 -3.47
C SER A 114 6.14 -9.02 -3.47
N ASN A 115 5.65 -9.92 -4.33
CA ASN A 115 4.45 -10.74 -4.19
C ASN A 115 3.06 -10.12 -4.45
N ASN A 116 2.11 -11.03 -4.72
CA ASN A 116 0.81 -10.83 -5.37
C ASN A 116 -0.25 -10.10 -4.54
N GLY A 117 -0.70 -8.94 -5.01
CA GLY A 117 -1.96 -8.31 -4.61
C GLY A 117 -1.99 -6.83 -4.99
N VAL A 118 -2.93 -6.33 -5.80
CA VAL A 118 -3.16 -4.87 -5.90
C VAL A 118 -4.17 -4.50 -4.84
N ILE A 119 -3.78 -3.65 -3.90
CA ILE A 119 -4.75 -2.98 -3.04
C ILE A 119 -5.35 -1.84 -3.83
N LEU A 120 -6.68 -1.77 -3.86
CA LEU A 120 -7.39 -0.67 -4.48
C LEU A 120 -6.89 0.63 -3.87
N THR A 121 -6.10 1.39 -4.63
CA THR A 121 -5.66 2.74 -4.29
C THR A 121 -6.83 3.63 -3.83
N ALA A 122 -8.04 3.40 -4.35
CA ALA A 122 -9.22 4.14 -3.93
C ALA A 122 -9.57 3.93 -2.44
N ALA A 123 -9.21 2.80 -1.82
CA ALA A 123 -9.43 2.58 -0.38
C ALA A 123 -8.74 3.65 0.49
N TYR A 124 -7.58 4.16 0.06
CA TYR A 124 -6.86 5.23 0.75
C TYR A 124 -7.54 6.60 0.65
N VAL A 125 -8.36 6.84 -0.36
CA VAL A 125 -9.13 8.09 -0.43
C VAL A 125 -10.45 7.92 0.33
N LEU A 126 -11.05 6.73 0.26
CA LEU A 126 -12.35 6.46 0.85
C LEU A 126 -12.37 6.52 2.38
N PHE A 127 -11.27 6.24 3.08
CA PHE A 127 -11.27 6.34 4.55
C PHE A 127 -11.33 7.77 5.08
N LEU A 128 -11.00 8.77 4.25
CA LEU A 128 -11.14 10.18 4.63
C LEU A 128 -12.61 10.57 4.84
N GLU A 129 -13.52 9.82 4.21
CA GLU A 129 -14.95 9.96 4.47
C GLU A 129 -15.26 9.34 5.84
N PRO A 130 -15.66 10.16 6.84
CA PRO A 130 -15.82 9.67 8.20
C PRO A 130 -16.80 8.50 8.29
N GLU A 131 -17.80 8.40 7.42
CA GLU A 131 -18.72 7.27 7.31
C GLU A 131 -18.05 5.92 7.06
N ASN A 132 -16.87 5.88 6.43
CA ASN A 132 -16.20 4.66 6.01
C ASN A 132 -15.22 4.13 7.06
N ALA A 133 -14.73 4.98 7.97
CA ALA A 133 -13.78 4.58 9.02
C ALA A 133 -13.91 5.49 10.25
N LYS A 134 -14.07 4.92 11.44
CA LYS A 134 -14.18 5.68 12.71
C LYS A 134 -13.45 4.96 13.84
N GLY A 135 -13.11 5.67 14.91
CA GLY A 135 -12.91 5.03 16.22
C GLY A 135 -11.85 3.91 16.26
N CYS A 136 -10.63 4.20 15.87
CA CYS A 136 -9.50 3.26 15.93
C CYS A 136 -9.72 1.93 15.17
N ASP A 137 -10.50 1.97 14.08
CA ASP A 137 -10.72 0.83 13.20
C ASP A 137 -9.41 0.23 12.64
N ASN A 138 -9.45 -1.08 12.41
CA ASN A 138 -8.38 -1.84 11.77
C ASN A 138 -8.91 -2.51 10.52
N PHE A 139 -8.38 -2.12 9.36
CA PHE A 139 -8.75 -2.68 8.07
C PHE A 139 -7.61 -3.52 7.52
N ILE A 140 -7.94 -4.71 7.03
CA ILE A 140 -6.99 -5.54 6.30
C ILE A 140 -7.31 -5.40 4.82
N LEU A 141 -6.36 -4.83 4.09
CA LEU A 141 -6.50 -4.57 2.68
C LEU A 141 -5.77 -5.67 1.91
N ALA A 142 -6.49 -6.71 1.52
CA ALA A 142 -5.96 -7.82 0.74
C ALA A 142 -6.87 -8.14 -0.44
N GLY A 143 -6.33 -8.11 -1.65
CA GLY A 143 -7.05 -8.46 -2.88
C GLY A 143 -7.55 -9.90 -2.89
N HIS A 144 -8.29 -10.27 -3.94
CA HIS A 144 -8.85 -11.64 -4.08
C HIS A 144 -9.74 -12.05 -2.88
N SER A 145 -10.50 -11.10 -2.32
CA SER A 145 -11.35 -11.30 -1.14
C SER A 145 -10.62 -11.93 0.05
N GLY A 146 -9.37 -11.51 0.27
CA GLY A 146 -8.51 -12.00 1.36
C GLY A 146 -8.04 -13.45 1.19
N GLN A 147 -8.39 -14.10 0.07
CA GLN A 147 -7.88 -15.42 -0.28
C GLN A 147 -6.47 -15.27 -0.84
N ASN A 148 -5.56 -16.17 -0.49
CA ASN A 148 -4.27 -16.25 -1.18
C ASN A 148 -4.43 -16.80 -2.58
N VAL A 149 -3.50 -16.46 -3.47
CA VAL A 149 -3.16 -17.33 -4.61
C VAL A 149 -2.93 -18.72 -4.04
N PRO A 150 -3.56 -19.78 -4.59
CA PRO A 150 -3.47 -21.13 -4.03
C PRO A 150 -2.08 -21.70 -4.33
N TRP A 151 -1.03 -21.21 -3.64
CA TRP A 151 0.35 -21.65 -3.81
C TRP A 151 0.50 -23.16 -3.64
N LYS A 152 -0.41 -23.79 -2.88
CA LYS A 152 -0.58 -25.25 -2.78
C LYS A 152 -0.70 -25.96 -4.13
N GLU A 153 -1.33 -25.35 -5.13
CA GLU A 153 -1.44 -25.90 -6.48
C GLU A 153 -0.12 -25.84 -7.25
N PHE A 154 0.77 -24.90 -6.88
CA PHE A 154 2.10 -24.76 -7.45
C PHE A 154 3.17 -25.56 -6.70
N VAL A 155 2.91 -25.98 -5.44
CA VAL A 155 3.83 -26.80 -4.63
C VAL A 155 4.33 -28.04 -5.38
N PRO A 156 3.50 -28.84 -6.10
CA PRO A 156 3.99 -29.98 -6.88
C PRO A 156 4.99 -29.57 -7.96
N ILE A 157 4.73 -28.47 -8.68
CA ILE A 157 5.57 -27.94 -9.77
C ILE A 157 6.88 -27.38 -9.21
N ILE A 158 6.82 -26.68 -8.08
CA ILE A 158 7.99 -26.13 -7.38
C ILE A 158 8.87 -27.27 -6.87
N ARG A 159 8.28 -28.32 -6.28
CA ARG A 159 9.03 -29.51 -5.83
C ARG A 159 9.65 -30.29 -6.98
N GLU A 160 8.99 -30.34 -8.13
CA GLU A 160 9.52 -30.97 -9.35
C GLU A 160 10.74 -30.20 -9.88
N ARG A 161 10.68 -28.87 -9.90
CA ARG A 161 11.73 -28.03 -10.51
C ARG A 161 12.83 -27.58 -9.54
N PHE A 162 12.51 -27.50 -8.26
CA PHE A 162 13.35 -26.96 -7.18
C PHE A 162 13.19 -27.84 -5.93
N PRO A 163 13.69 -29.09 -5.95
CA PRO A 163 13.46 -30.08 -4.89
C PRO A 163 14.02 -29.69 -3.51
N ASP A 164 14.92 -28.71 -3.45
CA ASP A 164 15.50 -28.19 -2.21
C ASP A 164 14.71 -27.01 -1.59
N ALA A 165 13.65 -26.52 -2.24
CA ALA A 165 12.81 -25.45 -1.70
C ALA A 165 11.98 -25.96 -0.50
N ARG A 166 12.21 -25.41 0.70
CA ARG A 166 11.65 -25.90 1.99
C ARG A 166 10.57 -25.02 2.62
N ASN A 167 9.87 -24.16 1.88
CA ASN A 167 8.80 -23.34 2.46
C ASN A 167 7.42 -23.88 2.08
N ASP A 168 6.92 -24.81 2.90
CA ASP A 168 5.51 -25.24 2.88
C ASP A 168 4.58 -24.26 3.63
N ASP A 169 5.16 -23.31 4.38
CA ASP A 169 4.47 -22.23 5.08
C ASP A 169 4.85 -20.92 4.35
N ILE A 170 3.94 -20.10 3.86
CA ILE A 170 3.02 -19.27 4.64
C ILE A 170 1.81 -18.95 3.73
N LEU A 171 0.69 -19.65 3.93
CA LEU A 171 -0.60 -19.30 3.36
C LEU A 171 -1.42 -18.58 4.43
N ILE A 172 -1.32 -17.24 4.51
CA ILE A 172 -2.13 -16.43 5.43
C ILE A 172 -3.34 -15.89 4.66
N SER A 173 -4.51 -16.50 4.83
CA SER A 173 -5.76 -15.87 4.39
C SER A 173 -6.14 -14.78 5.38
N PHE A 174 -6.64 -13.66 4.88
CA PHE A 174 -7.07 -12.54 5.71
C PHE A 174 -8.60 -12.43 5.71
N ASP A 175 -9.18 -12.10 6.86
CA ASP A 175 -10.58 -11.68 6.91
C ASP A 175 -10.66 -10.21 6.47
N VAL A 176 -11.19 -9.99 5.27
CA VAL A 176 -11.34 -8.66 4.67
C VAL A 176 -12.78 -8.15 4.71
N ASN A 177 -13.70 -8.86 5.38
CA ASN A 177 -15.13 -8.55 5.31
C ASN A 177 -15.45 -7.12 5.78
N ASN A 178 -14.81 -6.66 6.86
CA ASN A 178 -14.99 -5.28 7.34
C ASN A 178 -14.46 -4.23 6.34
N SER A 179 -13.41 -4.58 5.62
CA SER A 179 -12.70 -3.70 4.70
C SER A 179 -13.46 -3.62 3.37
N GLU A 180 -13.98 -4.74 2.87
CA GLU A 180 -14.86 -4.75 1.69
C GLU A 180 -16.22 -4.09 1.99
N ALA A 181 -16.73 -4.19 3.23
CA ALA A 181 -17.93 -3.48 3.64
C ALA A 181 -17.72 -1.96 3.68
N ALA A 182 -16.54 -1.50 4.10
CA ALA A 182 -16.20 -0.08 4.19
C ALA A 182 -15.82 0.54 2.83
N PHE A 183 -15.09 -0.19 1.99
CA PHE A 183 -14.45 0.38 0.80
C PHE A 183 -14.94 -0.22 -0.52
N GLY A 184 -15.87 -1.16 -0.46
CA GLY A 184 -16.27 -1.97 -1.60
C GLY A 184 -15.30 -3.12 -1.84
N LYS A 185 -15.69 -4.02 -2.75
CA LYS A 185 -14.88 -5.19 -3.08
C LYS A 185 -13.54 -4.79 -3.70
N PHE A 186 -12.47 -5.44 -3.25
CA PHE A 186 -11.15 -5.27 -3.82
C PHE A 186 -11.02 -5.99 -5.16
N LEU A 187 -10.05 -5.53 -5.96
CA LEU A 187 -9.78 -6.12 -7.28
C LEU A 187 -9.42 -7.61 -7.15
N GLY A 188 -9.88 -8.38 -8.13
CA GLY A 188 -9.50 -9.77 -8.32
C GLY A 188 -8.20 -9.90 -9.10
N SER A 189 -7.66 -11.12 -9.13
CA SER A 189 -6.35 -11.43 -9.71
C SER A 189 -6.25 -11.09 -11.21
N GLU A 190 -7.34 -11.16 -11.97
CA GLU A 190 -7.35 -10.84 -13.40
C GLU A 190 -7.13 -9.34 -13.65
N GLU A 191 -7.87 -8.48 -12.96
CA GLU A 191 -7.73 -7.02 -13.08
C GLU A 191 -6.33 -6.58 -12.61
N MET A 192 -5.77 -7.27 -11.62
CA MET A 192 -4.40 -7.04 -11.17
C MET A 192 -3.38 -7.32 -12.28
N ILE A 193 -3.48 -8.48 -12.93
CA ILE A 193 -2.59 -8.87 -14.02
C ILE A 193 -2.70 -7.86 -15.16
N GLN A 194 -3.92 -7.47 -15.53
CA GLN A 194 -4.14 -6.50 -16.60
C GLN A 194 -3.45 -5.17 -16.31
N ASN A 195 -3.54 -4.63 -15.08
CA ASN A 195 -2.89 -3.36 -14.73
C ASN A 195 -1.36 -3.42 -14.83
N VAL A 196 -0.77 -4.49 -14.28
CA VAL A 196 0.69 -4.68 -14.28
C VAL A 196 1.19 -4.87 -15.72
N VAL A 197 0.57 -5.78 -16.47
CA VAL A 197 0.97 -6.06 -17.86
C VAL A 197 0.78 -4.84 -18.76
N SER A 198 -0.25 -4.03 -18.55
CA SER A 198 -0.43 -2.80 -19.33
C SER A 198 0.70 -1.80 -19.09
N GLN A 199 1.13 -1.58 -17.84
CA GLN A 199 2.31 -0.74 -17.54
C GLN A 199 3.57 -1.27 -18.23
N TYR A 200 3.77 -2.59 -18.25
CA TYR A 200 4.90 -3.20 -18.94
C TYR A 200 4.89 -2.89 -20.44
N VAL A 201 3.73 -3.03 -21.08
CA VAL A 201 3.55 -2.76 -22.52
C VAL A 201 3.80 -1.27 -22.82
N ASP A 202 3.22 -0.36 -22.01
CA ASP A 202 3.42 1.08 -22.17
C ASP A 202 4.91 1.46 -22.05
N LEU A 203 5.63 0.84 -21.11
CA LEU A 203 7.07 1.05 -20.95
C LEU A 203 7.85 0.58 -22.18
N LEU A 204 7.55 -0.60 -22.73
CA LEU A 204 8.18 -1.09 -23.96
C LEU A 204 7.94 -0.16 -25.14
N GLU A 205 6.69 0.26 -25.37
CA GLU A 205 6.34 1.16 -26.46
C GLU A 205 7.04 2.52 -26.34
N SER A 206 7.12 3.05 -25.11
CA SER A 206 7.83 4.30 -24.85
C SER A 206 9.32 4.20 -25.17
N GLN A 207 9.95 3.06 -24.88
CA GLN A 207 11.37 2.83 -25.15
C GLN A 207 11.66 2.68 -26.64
N ASP A 208 10.80 1.97 -27.37
CA ASP A 208 10.90 1.82 -28.83
C ASP A 208 10.72 3.17 -29.55
N SER A 209 9.89 4.06 -29.01
CA SER A 209 9.67 5.40 -29.58
C SER A 209 10.84 6.38 -29.39
N MET A 210 11.80 6.06 -28.53
CA MET A 210 13.00 6.87 -28.24
C MET A 210 14.25 6.43 -29.02
N GLN A 211 14.17 5.34 -29.80
CA GLN A 211 15.23 4.84 -30.69
C GLN A 211 15.05 5.35 -32.12
#